data_AF-A0A2V1CAP5-F1
#
_entry.id   AF-A0A2V1CAP5-F1
#
_cell.length_a   1.000
_cell.length_b   1.000
_cell.length_c   1.000
_cell.angle_alpha   90.00
_cell.angle_beta   90.00
_cell.angle_gamma   90.00
#
_symmetry.space_group_name_H-M   'P 1'
#
loop_
_entity.id
_entity.type
_entity.pdbx_description
1 polymer ?
#
loop_
_entity_poly.entity_id
_entity_poly.type
_entity_poly.pdbx_seq_one_letter_code
_entity_poly.pdbx_strand_id
1 'polypeptide(L)'
;DNEASWRPWDEHKGIHEFAESIQENLRSNDFSTVKPQEFPISTSHIARAVQRSPEQLLEEAFGFSIMARNTDLVIDMLETIQGKKDFTLHELYPLHLATSYLSGASTCCNLFDEIVQGMPTGETSIRKLYTNHLSHTVLDNLMIGILKGHTSCTPRMVDEAFKREHRFAGEEVDICGRWDADSDCIRHLQACGNPTIPQSWKHMFCHTSVQTITHCIGTLFNPHWGPDINTPSGLFAKRCLNEDCGLKLQLKPLHTLVVTAVYLAQLGSQGETLFGMVACLLCLLGKGANPLLKAHVSPTALLTDDDSQKCTHSELDPLELAQSVPDTIISNWSDERVIEWKLFCTVLRLSQNQWNSKPLSPPVQRIRNYFGKNRTLAALWASVQTELLTYRRLAEGDSWISPNFDMASVLNSLETGDELSISLVSKSMMKTFCRCGVFLDALDPVCVRAEEACSRYFSNLEDYSRSTFLSTPLGREEFWDPV
;
A
#
# COMPACT_ATOMS: atom_id res chain seq x y z
N ASP A 1 31.27 -6.74 -7.69
CA ASP A 1 32.16 -5.58 -7.92
C ASP A 1 32.63 -5.00 -6.59
N ASN A 2 33.78 -4.33 -6.55
CA ASN A 2 34.36 -3.79 -5.32
C ASN A 2 33.81 -2.37 -5.08
N GLU A 3 32.96 -2.17 -4.07
CA GLU A 3 32.42 -0.85 -3.69
C GLU A 3 33.52 0.21 -3.47
N ALA A 4 34.74 -0.19 -3.11
CA ALA A 4 35.88 0.72 -2.98
C ALA A 4 36.33 1.34 -4.32
N SER A 5 35.77 0.89 -5.46
CA SER A 5 36.02 1.46 -6.79
C SER A 5 34.99 2.51 -7.20
N TRP A 6 33.90 2.65 -6.45
CA TRP A 6 32.89 3.66 -6.73
C TRP A 6 33.45 5.03 -6.37
N ARG A 7 33.30 5.99 -7.30
CA ARG A 7 33.62 7.37 -6.97
C ARG A 7 32.58 7.87 -5.99
N PRO A 8 32.97 8.48 -4.86
CA PRO A 8 32.01 9.17 -4.02
C PRO A 8 31.31 10.24 -4.86
N TRP A 9 29.99 10.35 -4.70
CA TRP A 9 29.23 11.44 -5.27
C TRP A 9 29.76 12.76 -4.70
N ASP A 10 29.97 13.75 -5.56
CA ASP A 10 30.30 15.09 -5.09
C ASP A 10 29.16 15.60 -4.20
N GLU A 11 29.49 16.18 -3.05
CA GLU A 11 28.51 16.86 -2.20
C GLU A 11 27.92 18.04 -3.00
N HIS A 12 26.75 17.83 -3.60
CA HIS A 12 26.00 18.88 -4.29
C HIS A 12 25.54 19.91 -3.26
N LYS A 13 25.79 21.19 -3.51
CA LYS A 13 25.48 22.30 -2.58
C LYS A 13 24.05 22.80 -2.72
N GLY A 14 23.28 22.25 -3.67
CA GLY A 14 21.85 22.54 -3.82
C GLY A 14 21.13 21.69 -4.87
N ILE A 15 19.80 21.70 -4.81
CA ILE A 15 18.89 20.88 -5.66
C ILE A 15 19.04 21.17 -7.15
N HIS A 16 19.33 22.42 -7.51
CA HIS A 16 19.59 22.80 -8.90
C HIS A 16 20.88 22.14 -9.42
N GLU A 17 21.93 22.08 -8.60
CA GLU A 17 23.18 21.39 -8.96
C GLU A 17 22.96 19.88 -9.10
N PHE A 18 22.07 19.28 -8.30
CA PHE A 18 21.70 17.87 -8.44
C PHE A 18 20.97 17.60 -9.77
N ALA A 19 19.98 18.43 -10.12
CA ALA A 19 19.26 18.30 -11.40
C ALA A 19 20.21 18.49 -12.61
N GLU A 20 21.13 19.46 -12.53
CA GLU A 20 22.17 19.67 -13.54
C GLU A 20 23.17 18.49 -13.57
N SER A 21 23.52 17.91 -12.42
CA SER A 21 24.38 16.73 -12.31
C SER A 21 23.76 15.52 -13.01
N ILE A 22 22.45 15.24 -12.80
CA ILE A 22 21.75 14.20 -13.55
C ILE A 22 21.83 14.48 -15.05
N GLN A 23 21.58 15.72 -15.45
CA GLN A 23 21.61 16.13 -16.85
C GLN A 23 22.99 15.91 -17.49
N GLU A 24 24.06 16.32 -16.81
CA GLU A 24 25.43 16.20 -17.32
C GLU A 24 25.89 14.75 -17.35
N ASN A 25 25.64 13.98 -16.29
CA ASN A 25 25.99 12.56 -16.24
C ASN A 25 25.24 11.74 -17.31
N LEU A 26 24.01 12.12 -17.67
CA LEU A 26 23.28 11.52 -18.81
C LEU A 26 23.96 11.86 -20.15
N ARG A 27 24.55 13.05 -20.32
CA ARG A 27 25.30 13.41 -21.54
C ARG A 27 26.63 12.70 -21.64
N SER A 28 27.37 12.68 -20.54
CA SER A 28 28.73 12.15 -20.48
C SER A 28 28.76 10.62 -20.37
N ASN A 29 27.61 9.99 -20.05
CA ASN A 29 27.48 8.56 -19.77
C ASN A 29 28.32 8.13 -18.56
N ASP A 30 28.48 9.01 -17.58
CA ASP A 30 29.28 8.73 -16.38
C ASP A 30 28.60 7.73 -15.42
N PHE A 31 27.31 7.41 -15.65
CA PHE A 31 26.59 6.36 -14.92
C PHE A 31 26.98 4.93 -15.30
N SER A 32 27.74 4.73 -16.38
CA SER A 32 28.02 3.40 -16.91
C SER A 32 29.43 3.28 -17.45
N THR A 33 30.07 2.15 -17.16
CA THR A 33 31.36 1.78 -17.76
C THR A 33 31.21 1.27 -19.20
N VAL A 34 29.97 1.07 -19.67
CA VAL A 34 29.66 0.64 -21.04
C VAL A 34 29.91 1.80 -22.00
N LYS A 35 30.59 1.53 -23.12
CA LYS A 35 30.92 2.58 -24.07
C LYS A 35 29.65 3.12 -24.75
N PRO A 36 29.56 4.43 -25.02
CA PRO A 36 28.40 5.03 -25.68
C PRO A 36 27.97 4.35 -27.00
N GLN A 37 28.90 3.71 -27.72
CA GLN A 37 28.63 2.98 -28.98
C GLN A 37 28.02 1.59 -28.77
N GLU A 38 28.06 1.05 -27.56
CA GLU A 38 27.55 -0.27 -27.19
C GLU A 38 26.12 -0.20 -26.63
N PHE A 39 25.57 1.01 -26.45
CA PHE A 39 24.18 1.14 -26.02
C PHE A 39 23.21 0.74 -27.14
N PRO A 40 22.12 0.03 -26.82
CA PRO A 40 21.04 -0.23 -27.75
C PRO A 40 20.24 1.03 -28.13
N ILE A 41 20.59 2.19 -27.57
CA ILE A 41 19.93 3.48 -27.78
C ILE A 41 20.96 4.49 -28.28
N SER A 42 20.62 5.25 -29.32
CA SER A 42 21.47 6.31 -29.85
C SER A 42 21.75 7.39 -28.80
N THR A 43 23.04 7.74 -28.60
CA THR A 43 23.47 8.90 -27.78
C THR A 43 22.81 10.21 -28.21
N SER A 44 22.42 10.33 -29.48
CA SER A 44 21.67 11.49 -30.00
C SER A 44 20.22 11.57 -29.49
N HIS A 45 19.63 10.45 -29.06
CA HIS A 45 18.34 10.42 -28.37
C HIS A 45 18.49 10.80 -26.90
N ILE A 46 19.60 10.38 -26.25
CA ILE A 46 19.94 10.81 -24.88
C ILE A 46 20.17 12.32 -24.85
N ALA A 47 20.96 12.85 -25.79
CA ALA A 47 21.20 14.30 -25.91
C ALA A 47 19.91 15.12 -26.17
N ARG A 48 18.93 14.56 -26.89
CA ARG A 48 17.61 15.19 -27.11
C ARG A 48 16.72 15.09 -25.86
N ALA A 49 16.75 13.96 -25.16
CA ALA A 49 16.08 13.78 -23.87
C ALA A 49 16.66 14.69 -22.77
N VAL A 50 17.86 15.22 -22.99
CA VAL A 50 18.58 16.13 -22.11
C VAL A 50 18.27 17.62 -22.39
N GLN A 51 17.66 17.99 -23.53
CA GLN A 51 17.23 19.37 -23.82
C GLN A 51 15.90 19.74 -23.13
N ARG A 52 15.70 19.32 -21.88
CA ARG A 52 14.49 19.60 -21.11
C ARG A 52 14.57 20.96 -20.43
N SER A 53 13.41 21.54 -20.12
CA SER A 53 13.37 22.79 -19.35
C SER A 53 13.87 22.56 -17.92
N PRO A 54 14.37 23.60 -17.22
CA PRO A 54 14.79 23.47 -15.81
C PRO A 54 13.70 22.88 -14.90
N GLU A 55 12.42 23.15 -15.21
CA GLU A 55 11.28 22.62 -14.47
C GLU A 55 11.09 21.12 -14.71
N GLN A 56 11.21 20.66 -15.96
CA GLN A 56 11.13 19.24 -16.30
C GLN A 56 12.28 18.44 -15.65
N LEU A 57 13.49 18.99 -15.67
CA LEU A 57 14.64 18.38 -14.99
C LEU A 57 14.41 18.29 -13.47
N LEU A 58 13.78 19.30 -12.88
CA LEU A 58 13.43 19.27 -11.46
C LEU A 58 12.35 18.23 -11.14
N GLU A 59 11.33 18.08 -11.99
CA GLU A 59 10.30 17.04 -11.85
C GLU A 59 10.94 15.63 -11.94
N GLU A 60 11.84 15.40 -12.89
CA GLU A 60 12.56 14.13 -13.01
C GLU A 60 13.49 13.87 -11.82
N ALA A 61 14.27 14.86 -11.40
CA ALA A 61 15.12 14.75 -10.22
C ALA A 61 14.31 14.38 -8.98
N PHE A 62 13.09 14.94 -8.85
CA PHE A 62 12.18 14.59 -7.77
C PHE A 62 11.72 13.14 -7.89
N GLY A 63 11.37 12.69 -9.09
CA GLY A 63 11.09 11.28 -9.35
C GLY A 63 12.24 10.35 -8.97
N PHE A 64 13.47 10.68 -9.36
CA PHE A 64 14.65 9.88 -9.00
C PHE A 64 14.89 9.85 -7.50
N SER A 65 14.71 10.96 -6.78
CA SER A 65 14.84 11.00 -5.32
C SER A 65 13.84 10.05 -4.64
N ILE A 66 12.61 9.98 -5.15
CA ILE A 66 11.56 9.07 -4.66
C ILE A 66 11.93 7.62 -4.95
N MET A 67 12.35 7.31 -6.18
CA MET A 67 12.72 5.95 -6.60
C MET A 67 13.95 5.44 -5.84
N ALA A 68 14.92 6.31 -5.56
CA ALA A 68 16.10 6.01 -4.76
C ALA A 68 15.78 5.88 -3.26
N ARG A 69 14.57 6.29 -2.85
CA ARG A 69 14.12 6.34 -1.45
C ARG A 69 14.99 7.26 -0.58
N ASN A 70 15.53 8.33 -1.17
CA ASN A 70 16.34 9.31 -0.47
C ASN A 70 15.44 10.36 0.18
N THR A 71 15.04 10.10 1.44
CA THR A 71 14.10 10.94 2.19
C THR A 71 14.60 12.38 2.34
N ASP A 72 15.87 12.59 2.67
CA ASP A 72 16.44 13.93 2.89
C ASP A 72 16.34 14.76 1.59
N LEU A 73 16.72 14.17 0.46
CA LEU A 73 16.60 14.83 -0.84
C LEU A 73 15.13 15.09 -1.22
N VAL A 74 14.21 14.18 -0.90
CA VAL A 74 12.77 14.38 -1.12
C VAL A 74 12.26 15.60 -0.35
N ILE A 75 12.66 15.76 0.92
CA ILE A 75 12.28 16.90 1.77
C ILE A 75 12.81 18.21 1.15
N ASP A 76 14.11 18.26 0.84
CA ASP A 76 14.76 19.41 0.21
C ASP A 76 14.03 19.83 -1.09
N MET A 77 13.68 18.84 -1.93
CA MET A 77 12.98 19.07 -3.18
C MET A 77 11.54 19.57 -2.97
N LEU A 78 10.82 19.06 -1.96
CA LEU A 78 9.48 19.53 -1.61
C LEU A 78 9.48 21.01 -1.19
N GLU A 79 10.45 21.43 -0.37
CA GLU A 79 10.59 22.84 0.03
C GLU A 79 10.79 23.75 -1.20
N THR A 80 11.62 23.31 -2.15
CA THR A 80 11.85 24.04 -3.40
C THR A 80 10.62 24.10 -4.29
N ILE A 81 9.86 23.00 -4.37
CA ILE A 81 8.61 22.94 -5.14
C ILE A 81 7.54 23.85 -4.53
N GLN A 82 7.39 23.87 -3.20
CA GLN A 82 6.47 24.77 -2.50
C GLN A 82 6.73 26.24 -2.81
N GLY A 83 7.98 26.64 -3.01
CA GLY A 83 8.36 28.00 -3.39
C GLY A 83 7.95 28.42 -4.81
N LYS A 84 7.50 27.50 -5.67
CA LYS A 84 7.21 27.76 -7.10
C LYS A 84 5.71 27.73 -7.39
N LYS A 85 5.16 28.91 -7.72
CA LYS A 85 3.72 29.15 -7.83
C LYS A 85 3.00 28.42 -8.99
N ASP A 86 3.75 28.05 -10.04
CA ASP A 86 3.20 27.46 -11.28
C ASP A 86 3.86 26.10 -11.62
N PHE A 87 4.50 25.44 -10.65
CA PHE A 87 5.13 24.14 -10.87
C PHE A 87 4.07 23.02 -10.92
N THR A 88 4.15 22.14 -11.92
CA THR A 88 3.22 21.02 -12.08
C THR A 88 3.92 19.68 -11.88
N LEU A 89 3.20 18.71 -11.34
CA LEU A 89 3.67 17.33 -11.09
C LEU A 89 2.75 16.31 -11.80
N HIS A 90 2.09 16.76 -12.87
CA HIS A 90 1.00 16.02 -13.50
C HIS A 90 1.47 14.78 -14.26
N GLU A 91 2.75 14.68 -14.63
CA GLU A 91 3.29 13.48 -15.27
C GLU A 91 3.93 12.55 -14.24
N LEU A 92 4.48 13.09 -13.14
CA LEU A 92 5.22 12.31 -12.16
C LEU A 92 4.35 11.46 -11.23
N TYR A 93 3.21 11.99 -10.78
CA TYR A 93 2.34 11.37 -9.75
C TYR A 93 3.12 10.81 -8.54
N PRO A 94 3.71 11.68 -7.70
CA PRO A 94 4.71 11.28 -6.69
C PRO A 94 4.26 10.22 -5.69
N LEU A 95 2.98 10.22 -5.30
CA LEU A 95 2.44 9.22 -4.38
C LEU A 95 2.29 7.84 -5.04
N HIS A 96 1.95 7.77 -6.32
CA HIS A 96 1.96 6.51 -7.09
C HIS A 96 3.39 6.01 -7.27
N LEU A 97 4.33 6.92 -7.53
CA LEU A 97 5.74 6.55 -7.61
C LEU A 97 6.24 6.01 -6.27
N ALA A 98 6.04 6.75 -5.17
CA ALA A 98 6.47 6.34 -3.83
C ALA A 98 5.88 4.98 -3.42
N THR A 99 4.60 4.73 -3.71
CA THR A 99 3.95 3.44 -3.41
C THR A 99 4.49 2.27 -4.24
N SER A 100 5.08 2.55 -5.41
CA SER A 100 5.73 1.53 -6.24
C SER A 100 7.08 1.09 -5.68
N TYR A 101 7.77 1.93 -4.92
CA TYR A 101 9.13 1.70 -4.39
C TYR A 101 9.15 1.64 -2.85
N LEU A 102 8.05 1.24 -2.20
CA LEU A 102 7.98 1.11 -0.74
C LEU A 102 9.01 0.11 -0.22
N SER A 103 9.64 0.44 0.92
CA SER A 103 10.55 -0.46 1.62
C SER A 103 10.24 -0.49 3.11
N GLY A 104 9.46 -1.49 3.49
CA GLY A 104 8.84 -1.60 4.81
C GLY A 104 9.83 -1.66 5.96
N ALA A 105 10.98 -2.32 5.76
CA ALA A 105 11.99 -2.45 6.81
C ALA A 105 12.90 -1.22 6.97
N SER A 106 13.17 -0.46 5.90
CA SER A 106 14.16 0.64 5.94
C SER A 106 13.55 2.03 5.98
N THR A 107 12.36 2.21 5.41
CA THR A 107 11.65 3.48 5.43
C THR A 107 10.21 3.35 5.91
N CYS A 108 9.66 2.13 5.99
CA CYS A 108 8.24 1.89 6.23
C CYS A 108 7.39 2.76 5.29
N CYS A 109 6.75 3.80 5.82
CA CYS A 109 5.98 4.79 5.10
C CYS A 109 6.57 6.20 5.19
N ASN A 110 7.77 6.40 5.77
CA ASN A 110 8.31 7.73 6.09
C ASN A 110 8.42 8.62 4.86
N LEU A 111 9.02 8.13 3.76
CA LEU A 111 9.09 8.88 2.51
C LEU A 111 7.70 9.23 1.96
N PHE A 112 6.74 8.31 2.06
CA PHE A 112 5.37 8.56 1.65
C PHE A 112 4.71 9.64 2.53
N ASP A 113 5.00 9.65 3.83
CA ASP A 113 4.56 10.69 4.75
C ASP A 113 5.13 12.05 4.41
N GLU A 114 6.44 12.15 4.19
CA GLU A 114 7.08 13.43 3.82
C GLU A 114 6.42 14.03 2.58
N ILE A 115 6.08 13.21 1.59
CA ILE A 115 5.33 13.68 0.42
C ILE A 115 3.92 14.12 0.81
N VAL A 116 3.18 13.36 1.63
CA VAL A 116 1.81 13.74 2.03
C VAL A 116 1.77 15.05 2.85
N GLN A 117 2.75 15.27 3.74
CA GLN A 117 2.83 16.48 4.56
C GLN A 117 3.41 17.67 3.79
N GLY A 118 4.42 17.43 2.95
CA GLY A 118 5.15 18.47 2.23
C GLY A 118 4.52 18.89 0.90
N MET A 119 3.49 18.21 0.40
CA MET A 119 2.86 18.58 -0.86
C MET A 119 2.09 19.92 -0.77
N PRO A 120 2.31 20.86 -1.70
CA PRO A 120 1.63 22.15 -1.69
C PRO A 120 0.11 22.02 -1.92
N THR A 121 -0.63 23.07 -1.57
CA THR A 121 -2.03 23.22 -2.01
C THR A 121 -2.12 23.55 -3.51
N GLY A 122 -3.28 23.35 -4.15
CA GLY A 122 -3.50 23.71 -5.55
C GLY A 122 -3.36 22.52 -6.51
N GLU A 123 -2.74 22.73 -7.68
CA GLU A 123 -2.63 21.70 -8.73
C GLU A 123 -1.66 20.56 -8.38
N THR A 124 -0.70 20.81 -7.49
CA THR A 124 0.21 19.79 -6.93
C THR A 124 -0.32 19.14 -5.66
N SER A 125 -1.55 19.47 -5.23
CA SER A 125 -2.11 18.90 -4.02
C SER A 125 -2.35 17.40 -4.13
N ILE A 126 -2.24 16.71 -2.99
CA ILE A 126 -2.50 15.26 -2.89
C ILE A 126 -3.89 14.88 -3.43
N ARG A 127 -4.89 15.78 -3.35
CA ARG A 127 -6.23 15.53 -3.90
C ARG A 127 -6.25 15.51 -5.42
N LYS A 128 -5.52 16.43 -6.07
CA LYS A 128 -5.43 16.49 -7.53
C LYS A 128 -4.57 15.37 -8.10
N LEU A 129 -3.52 14.97 -7.36
CA LEU A 129 -2.60 13.91 -7.78
C LEU A 129 -3.01 12.52 -7.27
N TYR A 130 -4.16 12.38 -6.61
CA TYR A 130 -4.62 11.10 -6.07
C TYR A 130 -4.93 10.07 -7.16
N THR A 131 -5.31 10.51 -8.36
CA THR A 131 -5.61 9.66 -9.50
C THR A 131 -4.65 9.96 -10.65
N ASN A 132 -4.02 8.92 -11.20
CA ASN A 132 -3.08 9.06 -12.31
C ASN A 132 -3.77 9.09 -13.69
N HIS A 133 -2.98 9.20 -14.76
CA HIS A 133 -3.45 9.21 -16.14
C HIS A 133 -4.17 7.90 -16.57
N LEU A 134 -3.93 6.78 -15.89
CA LEU A 134 -4.63 5.51 -16.09
C LEU A 134 -5.92 5.41 -15.26
N SER A 135 -6.29 6.48 -14.56
CA SER A 135 -7.37 6.48 -13.58
C SER A 135 -7.12 5.60 -12.35
N HIS A 136 -5.87 5.18 -12.10
CA HIS A 136 -5.52 4.48 -10.86
C HIS A 136 -5.40 5.46 -9.73
N THR A 137 -6.01 5.15 -8.60
CA THR A 137 -5.82 5.87 -7.35
C THR A 137 -4.48 5.52 -6.68
N VAL A 138 -4.01 6.30 -5.72
CA VAL A 138 -2.86 5.89 -4.90
C VAL A 138 -3.17 4.60 -4.13
N LEU A 139 -4.42 4.43 -3.70
CA LEU A 139 -4.88 3.20 -3.05
C LEU A 139 -4.82 1.98 -3.98
N ASP A 140 -5.14 2.16 -5.27
CA ASP A 140 -4.95 1.12 -6.29
C ASP A 140 -3.48 0.70 -6.37
N ASN A 141 -2.56 1.66 -6.33
CA ASN A 141 -1.14 1.34 -6.38
C ASN A 141 -0.66 0.59 -5.12
N LEU A 142 -1.26 0.83 -3.95
CA LEU A 142 -1.04 0.00 -2.76
C LEU A 142 -1.54 -1.45 -2.96
N MET A 143 -2.70 -1.65 -3.60
CA MET A 143 -3.20 -3.00 -3.94
C MET A 143 -2.27 -3.70 -4.94
N ILE A 144 -1.77 -2.97 -5.95
CA ILE A 144 -0.72 -3.46 -6.85
C ILE A 144 0.53 -3.85 -6.03
N GLY A 145 0.95 -3.05 -5.07
CA GLY A 145 2.07 -3.36 -4.18
C GLY A 145 1.92 -4.71 -3.47
N ILE A 146 0.72 -5.01 -2.97
CA ILE A 146 0.42 -6.30 -2.35
C ILE A 146 0.53 -7.45 -3.36
N LEU A 147 -0.15 -7.35 -4.50
CA LEU A 147 -0.14 -8.41 -5.52
C LEU A 147 1.28 -8.62 -6.09
N LYS A 148 1.97 -7.53 -6.40
CA LYS A 148 3.36 -7.54 -6.88
C LYS A 148 4.28 -8.27 -5.91
N GLY A 149 4.20 -7.97 -4.61
CA GLY A 149 5.11 -8.51 -3.60
C GLY A 149 4.80 -9.94 -3.17
N HIS A 150 3.53 -10.36 -3.22
CA HIS A 150 3.06 -11.55 -2.49
C HIS A 150 2.33 -12.58 -3.36
N THR A 151 2.08 -12.30 -4.63
CA THR A 151 1.42 -13.24 -5.54
C THR A 151 2.19 -13.44 -6.84
N SER A 152 1.74 -14.44 -7.62
CA SER A 152 2.16 -14.65 -9.01
C SER A 152 1.34 -13.83 -10.02
N CYS A 153 0.55 -12.84 -9.57
CA CYS A 153 -0.20 -11.97 -10.47
C CYS A 153 0.73 -11.27 -11.47
N THR A 154 0.24 -11.11 -12.69
CA THR A 154 0.93 -10.34 -13.74
C THR A 154 0.26 -8.97 -13.92
N PRO A 155 0.95 -7.95 -14.47
CA PRO A 155 0.37 -6.63 -14.69
C PRO A 155 -0.97 -6.65 -15.45
N ARG A 156 -1.08 -7.49 -16.50
CA ARG A 156 -2.30 -7.65 -17.30
C ARG A 156 -3.51 -8.09 -16.48
N MET A 157 -3.32 -8.88 -15.43
CA MET A 157 -4.44 -9.37 -14.61
C MET A 157 -5.10 -8.24 -13.80
N VAL A 158 -4.34 -7.19 -13.53
CA VAL A 158 -4.79 -6.06 -12.71
C VAL A 158 -5.37 -4.94 -13.57
N ASP A 159 -4.80 -4.71 -14.75
CA ASP A 159 -5.35 -3.78 -15.74
C ASP A 159 -4.95 -4.17 -17.18
N GLU A 160 -5.89 -4.07 -18.12
CA GLU A 160 -5.66 -4.25 -19.55
C GLU A 160 -4.73 -3.18 -20.15
N ALA A 161 -4.64 -1.99 -19.53
CA ALA A 161 -3.65 -0.98 -19.87
C ALA A 161 -2.21 -1.53 -19.74
N PHE A 162 -2.00 -2.49 -18.86
CA PHE A 162 -0.70 -3.15 -18.63
C PHE A 162 -0.48 -4.41 -19.46
N LYS A 163 -1.31 -4.70 -20.47
CA LYS A 163 -1.16 -5.93 -21.29
C LYS A 163 0.18 -6.07 -22.02
N ARG A 164 0.92 -4.98 -22.18
CA ARG A 164 2.28 -4.96 -22.79
C ARG A 164 3.38 -4.94 -21.75
N GLU A 165 3.05 -4.75 -20.49
CA GLU A 165 4.02 -4.70 -19.40
C GLU A 165 4.34 -6.12 -18.95
N HIS A 166 5.63 -6.45 -18.93
CA HIS A 166 6.11 -7.76 -18.49
C HIS A 166 6.32 -7.83 -16.96
N ARG A 167 6.45 -6.68 -16.29
CA ARG A 167 6.73 -6.55 -14.87
C ARG A 167 6.00 -5.34 -14.29
N PHE A 168 5.77 -5.32 -12.99
CA PHE A 168 5.23 -4.14 -12.33
C PHE A 168 6.33 -3.07 -12.13
N ALA A 169 5.92 -1.80 -12.00
CA ALA A 169 6.83 -0.73 -11.61
C ALA A 169 7.39 -0.98 -10.18
N GLY A 170 8.70 -0.77 -10.01
CA GLY A 170 9.41 -0.97 -8.76
C GLY A 170 9.43 -2.42 -8.26
N GLU A 171 9.26 -3.42 -9.13
CA GLU A 171 9.33 -4.84 -8.76
C GLU A 171 10.71 -5.25 -8.21
N GLU A 172 11.74 -4.50 -8.58
CA GLU A 172 13.10 -4.60 -8.04
C GLU A 172 13.22 -4.21 -6.57
N VAL A 173 12.21 -3.59 -5.97
CA VAL A 173 12.18 -3.25 -4.54
C VAL A 173 11.17 -4.13 -3.81
N ASP A 174 11.68 -4.92 -2.85
CA ASP A 174 10.83 -5.70 -1.96
C ASP A 174 10.17 -4.79 -0.92
N ILE A 175 8.84 -4.81 -0.86
CA ILE A 175 8.08 -4.06 0.16
C ILE A 175 8.43 -4.47 1.58
N CYS A 176 9.00 -5.65 1.81
CA CYS A 176 9.45 -6.08 3.14
C CYS A 176 10.90 -5.68 3.42
N GLY A 177 11.61 -5.11 2.46
CA GLY A 177 12.99 -4.65 2.57
C GLY A 177 14.05 -5.75 2.50
N ARG A 178 13.75 -6.92 1.92
CA ARG A 178 14.73 -8.02 1.79
C ARG A 178 15.72 -7.82 0.64
N TRP A 179 15.34 -7.04 -0.37
CA TRP A 179 16.19 -6.66 -1.49
C TRP A 179 15.70 -5.36 -2.11
N ASP A 180 16.57 -4.78 -2.93
CA ASP A 180 16.32 -3.62 -3.78
C ASP A 180 17.18 -3.66 -5.05
N ALA A 181 17.10 -2.60 -5.87
CA ALA A 181 17.84 -2.48 -7.12
C ALA A 181 19.37 -2.64 -6.97
N ASP A 182 19.92 -2.35 -5.78
CA ASP A 182 21.35 -2.43 -5.51
C ASP A 182 21.81 -3.79 -4.98
N SER A 183 20.85 -4.65 -4.60
CA SER A 183 21.13 -5.99 -4.11
C SER A 183 21.77 -6.87 -5.20
N ASP A 184 22.85 -7.59 -4.86
CA ASP A 184 23.59 -8.45 -5.79
C ASP A 184 22.69 -9.46 -6.52
N CYS A 185 21.69 -10.00 -5.82
CA CYS A 185 20.74 -10.95 -6.38
C CYS A 185 19.89 -10.32 -7.50
N ILE A 186 19.46 -9.05 -7.34
CA ILE A 186 18.67 -8.32 -8.32
C ILE A 186 19.52 -7.96 -9.53
N ARG A 187 20.74 -7.44 -9.30
CA ARG A 187 21.70 -7.14 -10.37
C ARG A 187 22.01 -8.39 -11.20
N HIS A 188 22.23 -9.53 -10.54
CA HIS A 188 22.46 -10.81 -11.23
C HIS A 188 21.24 -11.27 -12.03
N LEU A 189 20.04 -11.20 -11.43
CA LEU A 189 18.79 -11.58 -12.11
C LEU A 189 18.58 -10.78 -13.39
N GLN A 190 18.78 -9.45 -13.32
CA GLN A 190 18.67 -8.55 -14.46
C GLN A 190 19.76 -8.80 -15.51
N ALA A 191 21.01 -9.04 -15.09
CA ALA A 191 22.11 -9.39 -16.00
C ALA A 191 21.87 -10.70 -16.76
N CYS A 192 21.12 -11.64 -16.18
CA CYS A 192 20.67 -12.86 -16.87
C CYS A 192 19.48 -12.64 -17.83
N GLY A 193 19.00 -11.41 -17.99
CA GLY A 193 17.87 -11.09 -18.87
C GLY A 193 16.50 -11.47 -18.31
N ASN A 194 16.40 -11.73 -16.99
CA ASN A 194 15.13 -12.01 -16.33
C ASN A 194 14.53 -10.71 -15.78
N PRO A 195 13.41 -10.21 -16.34
CA PRO A 195 12.85 -8.92 -15.94
C PRO A 195 11.97 -8.98 -14.69
N THR A 196 11.56 -10.19 -14.26
CA THR A 196 10.58 -10.40 -13.18
C THR A 196 11.17 -11.12 -11.98
N ILE A 197 10.68 -10.79 -10.80
CA ILE A 197 11.13 -11.44 -9.56
C ILE A 197 10.55 -12.86 -9.47
N PRO A 198 11.40 -13.89 -9.25
CA PRO A 198 10.93 -15.27 -9.12
C PRO A 198 9.93 -15.42 -7.98
N GLN A 199 8.87 -16.23 -8.20
CA GLN A 199 7.89 -16.53 -7.15
C GLN A 199 8.54 -17.15 -5.90
N SER A 200 9.63 -17.90 -6.06
CA SER A 200 10.37 -18.51 -4.95
C SER A 200 11.02 -17.49 -4.01
N TRP A 201 11.20 -16.23 -4.46
CA TRP A 201 11.70 -15.16 -3.60
C TRP A 201 10.56 -14.47 -2.85
N LYS A 202 9.33 -14.54 -3.35
CA LYS A 202 8.16 -13.92 -2.72
C LYS A 202 7.71 -14.76 -1.52
N HIS A 203 7.30 -14.10 -0.45
CA HIS A 203 6.67 -14.74 0.70
C HIS A 203 5.27 -14.18 0.89
N MET A 204 4.55 -14.70 1.88
CA MET A 204 3.19 -14.27 2.18
C MET A 204 3.06 -12.76 2.49
N PHE A 205 1.86 -12.20 2.50
CA PHE A 205 1.62 -10.81 2.91
C PHE A 205 1.91 -10.63 4.41
N CYS A 206 3.19 -10.43 4.74
CA CYS A 206 3.73 -10.51 6.10
C CYS A 206 3.50 -9.22 6.89
N HIS A 207 3.70 -9.29 8.20
CA HIS A 207 3.50 -8.19 9.14
C HIS A 207 4.21 -6.89 8.73
N THR A 208 5.46 -6.93 8.25
CA THR A 208 6.17 -5.73 7.77
C THR A 208 5.49 -5.07 6.58
N SER A 209 5.05 -5.88 5.60
CA SER A 209 4.33 -5.38 4.41
C SER A 209 2.95 -4.85 4.80
N VAL A 210 2.20 -5.59 5.62
CA VAL A 210 0.87 -5.19 6.12
C VAL A 210 0.95 -3.87 6.88
N GLN A 211 1.93 -3.72 7.77
CA GLN A 211 2.15 -2.49 8.52
C GLN A 211 2.46 -1.33 7.56
N THR A 212 3.32 -1.54 6.57
CA THR A 212 3.66 -0.52 5.56
C THR A 212 2.43 -0.04 4.79
N ILE A 213 1.61 -0.98 4.29
CA ILE A 213 0.38 -0.65 3.54
C ILE A 213 -0.61 0.09 4.44
N THR A 214 -0.87 -0.42 5.65
CA THR A 214 -1.84 0.19 6.58
C THR A 214 -1.40 1.56 7.07
N HIS A 215 -0.10 1.78 7.29
CA HIS A 215 0.44 3.10 7.58
C HIS A 215 0.23 4.05 6.39
N CYS A 216 0.55 3.65 5.15
CA CYS A 216 0.31 4.50 3.96
C CYS A 216 -1.17 4.87 3.80
N ILE A 217 -2.10 3.92 4.01
CA ILE A 217 -3.55 4.19 4.02
C ILE A 217 -3.88 5.21 5.13
N GLY A 218 -3.36 4.96 6.34
CA GLY A 218 -3.54 5.85 7.47
C GLY A 218 -3.07 7.27 7.16
N THR A 219 -1.83 7.43 6.70
CA THR A 219 -1.20 8.70 6.33
C THR A 219 -1.98 9.45 5.27
N LEU A 220 -2.46 8.75 4.23
CA LEU A 220 -3.17 9.40 3.13
C LEU A 220 -4.55 9.95 3.53
N PHE A 221 -5.28 9.23 4.39
CA PHE A 221 -6.68 9.55 4.69
C PHE A 221 -6.92 10.13 6.09
N ASN A 222 -5.90 10.22 6.95
CA ASN A 222 -6.04 10.89 8.25
C ASN A 222 -6.21 12.42 8.13
N PRO A 223 -5.40 13.13 7.32
CA PRO A 223 -5.47 14.58 7.27
C PRO A 223 -6.80 15.06 6.71
N HIS A 224 -7.29 16.20 7.19
CA HIS A 224 -8.54 16.79 6.70
C HIS A 224 -8.46 17.27 5.23
N TRP A 225 -7.23 17.44 4.71
CA TRP A 225 -6.94 17.71 3.30
C TRP A 225 -6.72 16.45 2.45
N GLY A 226 -6.84 15.25 3.04
CA GLY A 226 -6.78 13.97 2.34
C GLY A 226 -7.78 13.86 1.17
N PRO A 227 -7.52 12.98 0.18
CA PRO A 227 -8.44 12.70 -0.90
C PRO A 227 -9.69 11.95 -0.41
N ASP A 228 -10.71 11.85 -1.28
CA ASP A 228 -11.89 11.04 -0.98
C ASP A 228 -11.54 9.55 -1.09
N ILE A 229 -11.55 8.86 0.06
CA ILE A 229 -11.33 7.42 0.18
C ILE A 229 -12.33 6.58 -0.64
N ASN A 230 -13.46 7.14 -1.06
CA ASN A 230 -14.49 6.44 -1.84
C ASN A 230 -14.40 6.69 -3.35
N THR A 231 -13.35 7.37 -3.81
CA THR A 231 -13.08 7.57 -5.25
C THR A 231 -13.07 6.22 -5.98
N PRO A 232 -13.74 6.09 -7.14
CA PRO A 232 -13.73 4.84 -7.91
C PRO A 232 -12.31 4.37 -8.25
N SER A 233 -12.08 3.06 -8.15
CA SER A 233 -10.82 2.41 -8.49
C SER A 233 -10.64 2.35 -10.00
N GLY A 234 -9.40 2.47 -10.47
CA GLY A 234 -9.04 2.18 -11.85
C GLY A 234 -8.68 0.71 -12.09
N LEU A 235 -8.42 -0.08 -11.03
CA LEU A 235 -8.06 -1.48 -11.17
C LEU A 235 -9.24 -2.35 -11.54
N PHE A 236 -8.94 -3.43 -12.25
CA PHE A 236 -9.90 -4.43 -12.71
C PHE A 236 -11.08 -3.82 -13.48
N ALA A 237 -10.91 -2.59 -13.98
CA ALA A 237 -11.94 -1.89 -14.72
C ALA A 237 -12.17 -2.60 -16.05
N LYS A 238 -13.40 -3.03 -16.28
CA LYS A 238 -13.81 -3.70 -17.52
C LYS A 238 -14.98 -2.95 -18.16
N ARG A 239 -15.32 -3.32 -19.39
CA ARG A 239 -16.59 -2.95 -20.00
C ARG A 239 -17.42 -4.21 -20.21
N CYS A 240 -18.72 -4.10 -20.04
CA CYS A 240 -19.64 -5.16 -20.44
C CYS A 240 -19.44 -5.42 -21.93
N LEU A 241 -19.13 -6.66 -22.29
CA LEU A 241 -18.85 -7.05 -23.68
C LEU A 241 -20.13 -7.10 -24.53
N ASN A 242 -21.30 -7.21 -23.90
CA ASN A 242 -22.58 -7.16 -24.58
C ASN A 242 -22.72 -5.82 -25.36
N GLU A 243 -22.89 -5.94 -26.69
CA GLU A 243 -22.90 -4.81 -27.64
C GLU A 243 -23.97 -3.76 -27.32
N ASP A 244 -25.13 -4.17 -26.80
CA ASP A 244 -26.22 -3.27 -26.44
C ASP A 244 -26.01 -2.57 -25.08
N CYS A 245 -25.06 -3.08 -24.27
CA CYS A 245 -24.83 -2.60 -22.91
C CYS A 245 -23.62 -1.68 -22.79
N GLY A 246 -22.42 -2.17 -23.13
CA GLY A 246 -21.16 -1.40 -23.10
C GLY A 246 -20.79 -0.73 -21.75
N LEU A 247 -21.48 -1.06 -20.66
CA LEU A 247 -21.37 -0.39 -19.37
C LEU A 247 -19.95 -0.51 -18.80
N LYS A 248 -19.40 0.59 -18.29
CA LYS A 248 -18.12 0.57 -17.58
C LYS A 248 -18.32 -0.06 -16.20
N LEU A 249 -17.70 -1.22 -15.99
CA LEU A 249 -17.67 -1.95 -14.73
C LEU A 249 -16.48 -1.43 -13.93
N GLN A 250 -16.75 -0.51 -13.00
CA GLN A 250 -15.71 0.17 -12.22
C GLN A 250 -15.94 -0.05 -10.74
N LEU A 251 -14.93 -0.61 -10.07
CA LEU A 251 -14.98 -0.96 -8.66
C LEU A 251 -14.93 0.27 -7.75
N LYS A 252 -15.47 0.14 -6.54
CA LYS A 252 -15.13 1.03 -5.41
C LYS A 252 -13.98 0.43 -4.61
N PRO A 253 -13.31 1.20 -3.75
CA PRO A 253 -12.11 0.75 -3.05
C PRO A 253 -12.26 -0.54 -2.22
N LEU A 254 -13.41 -0.73 -1.56
CA LEU A 254 -13.67 -1.98 -0.83
C LEU A 254 -13.95 -3.17 -1.77
N HIS A 255 -14.55 -2.96 -2.95
CA HIS A 255 -14.63 -4.01 -3.96
C HIS A 255 -13.25 -4.38 -4.51
N THR A 256 -12.40 -3.39 -4.76
CA THR A 256 -11.01 -3.63 -5.19
C THR A 256 -10.24 -4.43 -4.14
N LEU A 257 -10.44 -4.14 -2.85
CA LEU A 257 -9.86 -4.94 -1.76
C LEU A 257 -10.39 -6.39 -1.77
N VAL A 258 -11.69 -6.60 -1.98
CA VAL A 258 -12.29 -7.94 -2.12
C VAL A 258 -11.62 -8.73 -3.24
N VAL A 259 -11.49 -8.14 -4.43
CA VAL A 259 -10.84 -8.80 -5.59
C VAL A 259 -9.35 -9.06 -5.32
N THR A 260 -8.65 -8.10 -4.69
CA THR A 260 -7.25 -8.26 -4.28
C THR A 260 -7.07 -9.41 -3.29
N ALA A 261 -7.99 -9.55 -2.32
CA ALA A 261 -7.97 -10.64 -1.35
C ALA A 261 -8.22 -12.00 -2.00
N VAL A 262 -9.11 -12.09 -3.00
CA VAL A 262 -9.31 -13.32 -3.79
C VAL A 262 -8.04 -13.70 -4.55
N TYR A 263 -7.38 -12.75 -5.21
CA TYR A 263 -6.12 -13.01 -5.89
C TYR A 263 -5.00 -13.40 -4.92
N LEU A 264 -4.94 -12.79 -3.74
CA LEU A 264 -3.99 -13.20 -2.71
C LEU A 264 -4.25 -14.64 -2.24
N ALA A 265 -5.51 -15.01 -1.99
CA ALA A 265 -5.86 -16.37 -1.59
C ALA A 265 -5.53 -17.43 -2.65
N GLN A 266 -5.74 -17.10 -3.93
CA GLN A 266 -5.59 -18.02 -5.05
C GLN A 266 -4.16 -18.12 -5.58
N LEU A 267 -3.44 -16.99 -5.64
CA LEU A 267 -2.15 -16.85 -6.31
C LEU A 267 -1.02 -16.42 -5.36
N GLY A 268 -1.32 -16.31 -4.07
CA GLY A 268 -0.34 -15.97 -3.04
C GLY A 268 0.74 -17.03 -2.85
N SER A 269 1.83 -16.63 -2.20
CA SER A 269 2.93 -17.54 -1.85
C SER A 269 2.50 -18.71 -0.95
N GLN A 270 3.37 -19.72 -0.86
CA GLN A 270 3.14 -20.85 0.04
C GLN A 270 2.98 -20.37 1.49
N GLY A 271 1.95 -20.88 2.18
CA GLY A 271 1.61 -20.46 3.55
C GLY A 271 0.91 -19.11 3.64
N GLU A 272 0.47 -18.51 2.52
CA GLU A 272 -0.29 -17.26 2.54
C GLU A 272 -1.55 -17.36 3.41
N THR A 273 -1.84 -16.26 4.12
CA THR A 273 -3.00 -16.07 5.00
C THR A 273 -3.75 -14.81 4.58
N LEU A 274 -5.00 -14.65 5.01
CA LEU A 274 -5.78 -13.42 4.78
C LEU A 274 -5.76 -12.45 5.98
N PHE A 275 -4.88 -12.67 6.97
CA PHE A 275 -4.68 -11.73 8.09
C PHE A 275 -4.38 -10.31 7.58
N GLY A 276 -3.45 -10.17 6.64
CA GLY A 276 -3.09 -8.88 6.06
C GLY A 276 -4.26 -8.19 5.35
N MET A 277 -5.14 -8.96 4.70
CA MET A 277 -6.34 -8.42 4.05
C MET A 277 -7.39 -7.96 5.07
N VAL A 278 -7.54 -8.67 6.19
CA VAL A 278 -8.38 -8.22 7.31
C VAL A 278 -7.82 -6.94 7.94
N ALA A 279 -6.50 -6.82 8.07
CA ALA A 279 -5.86 -5.59 8.54
C ALA A 279 -6.11 -4.40 7.60
N CYS A 280 -5.93 -4.58 6.29
CA CYS A 280 -6.25 -3.56 5.29
C CYS A 280 -7.74 -3.16 5.31
N LEU A 281 -8.64 -4.14 5.46
CA LEU A 281 -10.09 -3.88 5.55
C LEU A 281 -10.43 -3.03 6.77
N LEU A 282 -9.94 -3.42 7.95
CA LEU A 282 -10.16 -2.67 9.20
C LEU A 282 -9.56 -1.26 9.11
N CYS A 283 -8.36 -1.12 8.54
CA CYS A 283 -7.74 0.19 8.32
C CYS A 283 -8.60 1.08 7.40
N LEU A 284 -9.02 0.59 6.24
CA LEU A 284 -9.86 1.34 5.30
C LEU A 284 -11.21 1.74 5.91
N LEU A 285 -11.86 0.81 6.61
CA LEU A 285 -13.10 1.08 7.33
C LEU A 285 -12.88 2.14 8.40
N GLY A 286 -11.83 2.02 9.21
CA GLY A 286 -11.43 2.99 10.23
C GLY A 286 -11.11 4.38 9.67
N LYS A 287 -10.73 4.48 8.39
CA LYS A 287 -10.48 5.73 7.66
C LYS A 287 -11.68 6.23 6.84
N GLY A 288 -12.79 5.49 6.84
CA GLY A 288 -14.07 5.96 6.27
C GLY A 288 -14.43 5.43 4.90
N ALA A 289 -13.80 4.34 4.46
CA ALA A 289 -14.27 3.59 3.30
C ALA A 289 -15.69 3.06 3.57
N ASN A 290 -16.63 3.38 2.69
CA ASN A 290 -18.04 3.11 2.91
C ASN A 290 -18.43 1.70 2.42
N PRO A 291 -18.79 0.77 3.32
CA PRO A 291 -19.12 -0.61 2.98
C PRO A 291 -20.50 -0.78 2.34
N LEU A 292 -21.29 0.30 2.23
CA LEU A 292 -22.61 0.31 1.58
C LEU A 292 -22.57 0.78 0.12
N LEU A 293 -21.41 1.26 -0.37
CA LEU A 293 -21.33 1.71 -1.76
C LEU A 293 -21.44 0.52 -2.71
N LYS A 294 -22.34 0.63 -3.69
CA LYS A 294 -22.48 -0.34 -4.76
C LYS A 294 -21.63 0.03 -5.98
N ALA A 295 -21.27 -0.98 -6.76
CA ALA A 295 -20.61 -0.86 -8.04
C ALA A 295 -21.23 -1.83 -9.03
N HIS A 296 -21.31 -1.45 -10.31
CA HIS A 296 -21.62 -2.40 -11.37
C HIS A 296 -20.44 -3.34 -11.57
N VAL A 297 -20.63 -4.61 -11.25
CA VAL A 297 -19.59 -5.65 -11.30
C VAL A 297 -20.13 -6.90 -11.95
N SER A 298 -19.27 -7.62 -12.66
CA SER A 298 -19.53 -8.99 -13.10
C SER A 298 -18.52 -9.90 -12.42
N PRO A 299 -18.91 -10.67 -11.38
CA PRO A 299 -17.99 -11.59 -10.70
C PRO A 299 -17.33 -12.56 -11.67
N THR A 300 -18.09 -13.08 -12.64
CA THR A 300 -17.58 -13.98 -13.68
C THR A 300 -16.52 -13.29 -14.53
N ALA A 301 -16.76 -12.06 -15.00
CA ALA A 301 -15.75 -11.33 -15.79
C ALA A 301 -14.53 -10.92 -14.96
N LEU A 302 -14.65 -10.74 -13.65
CA LEU A 302 -13.54 -10.34 -12.77
C LEU A 302 -12.67 -11.54 -12.36
N LEU A 303 -13.29 -12.70 -12.09
CA LEU A 303 -12.65 -13.83 -11.42
C LEU A 303 -12.44 -15.05 -12.33
N THR A 304 -12.98 -15.04 -13.54
CA THR A 304 -12.88 -16.14 -14.51
C THR A 304 -12.61 -15.60 -15.92
N ASP A 305 -12.13 -16.47 -16.81
CA ASP A 305 -11.87 -16.15 -18.23
C ASP A 305 -13.16 -16.21 -19.09
N ASP A 306 -14.25 -15.62 -18.61
CA ASP A 306 -15.53 -15.62 -19.35
C ASP A 306 -15.62 -14.45 -20.33
N ASP A 307 -15.50 -14.76 -21.63
CA ASP A 307 -15.74 -13.84 -22.75
C ASP A 307 -17.21 -13.80 -23.19
N SER A 308 -18.16 -14.17 -22.31
CA SER A 308 -19.57 -14.20 -22.69
C SER A 308 -20.10 -12.83 -23.12
N GLN A 309 -20.79 -12.83 -24.27
CA GLN A 309 -21.50 -11.66 -24.81
C GLN A 309 -22.82 -11.37 -24.06
N LYS A 310 -23.08 -12.10 -22.96
CA LYS A 310 -24.29 -11.94 -22.14
C LYS A 310 -24.00 -10.93 -21.04
N CYS A 311 -24.96 -10.04 -20.80
CA CYS A 311 -24.88 -9.12 -19.68
C CYS A 311 -25.09 -9.88 -18.36
N THR A 312 -23.99 -10.09 -17.61
CA THR A 312 -23.99 -10.79 -16.31
C THR A 312 -23.70 -9.87 -15.12
N HIS A 313 -23.50 -8.57 -15.37
CA HIS A 313 -23.17 -7.64 -14.29
C HIS A 313 -24.39 -7.26 -13.45
N SER A 314 -24.15 -6.93 -12.19
CA SER A 314 -25.15 -6.43 -11.24
C SER A 314 -24.54 -5.34 -10.36
N GLU A 315 -25.39 -4.53 -9.73
CA GLU A 315 -24.92 -3.61 -8.69
C GLU A 315 -24.75 -4.37 -7.38
N LEU A 316 -23.50 -4.64 -7.03
CA LEU A 316 -23.15 -5.30 -5.78
C LEU A 316 -22.45 -4.32 -4.86
N ASP A 317 -22.70 -4.40 -3.57
CA ASP A 317 -21.81 -3.86 -2.54
C ASP A 317 -20.61 -4.82 -2.30
N PRO A 318 -19.61 -4.45 -1.47
CA PRO A 318 -18.43 -5.28 -1.28
C PRO A 318 -18.73 -6.65 -0.66
N LEU A 319 -19.72 -6.76 0.24
CA LEU A 319 -20.11 -8.03 0.84
C LEU A 319 -20.83 -8.91 -0.19
N GLU A 320 -21.76 -8.34 -0.94
CA GLU A 320 -22.47 -9.04 -2.02
C GLU A 320 -21.48 -9.56 -3.08
N LEU A 321 -20.45 -8.80 -3.43
CA LEU A 321 -19.36 -9.25 -4.31
C LEU A 321 -18.56 -10.40 -3.67
N ALA A 322 -18.18 -10.27 -2.39
CA ALA A 322 -17.43 -11.31 -1.67
C ALA A 322 -18.22 -12.63 -1.57
N GLN A 323 -19.54 -12.55 -1.40
CA GLN A 323 -20.46 -13.70 -1.40
C GLN A 323 -20.70 -14.29 -2.79
N SER A 324 -20.42 -13.52 -3.85
CA SER A 324 -20.55 -13.95 -5.24
C SER A 324 -19.28 -14.59 -5.80
N VAL A 325 -18.22 -14.73 -4.99
CA VAL A 325 -17.01 -15.47 -5.39
C VAL A 325 -17.40 -16.94 -5.63
N PRO A 326 -17.09 -17.52 -6.81
CA PRO A 326 -17.48 -18.88 -7.13
C PRO A 326 -16.96 -19.92 -6.13
N ASP A 327 -17.81 -20.87 -5.73
CA ASP A 327 -17.42 -21.99 -4.86
C ASP A 327 -16.26 -22.80 -5.44
N THR A 328 -16.14 -22.87 -6.77
CA THR A 328 -15.03 -23.54 -7.46
C THR A 328 -13.67 -22.89 -7.23
N ILE A 329 -13.63 -21.59 -6.91
CA ILE A 329 -12.41 -20.89 -6.52
C ILE A 329 -12.12 -21.19 -5.04
N ILE A 330 -13.12 -21.02 -4.18
CA ILE A 330 -12.99 -21.18 -2.72
C ILE A 330 -12.63 -22.63 -2.35
N SER A 331 -13.16 -23.62 -3.07
CA SER A 331 -12.88 -25.04 -2.82
C SER A 331 -11.43 -25.45 -3.02
N ASN A 332 -10.63 -24.61 -3.69
CA ASN A 332 -9.19 -24.85 -3.90
C ASN A 332 -8.33 -24.24 -2.79
N TRP A 333 -8.93 -23.51 -1.85
CA TRP A 333 -8.20 -22.89 -0.74
C TRP A 333 -8.03 -23.88 0.41
N SER A 334 -7.02 -23.64 1.27
CA SER A 334 -6.89 -24.38 2.52
C SER A 334 -8.03 -24.03 3.48
N ASP A 335 -8.33 -24.93 4.41
CA ASP A 335 -9.35 -24.72 5.44
C ASP A 335 -9.09 -23.43 6.25
N GLU A 336 -7.82 -23.16 6.55
CA GLU A 336 -7.36 -21.93 7.22
C GLU A 336 -7.76 -20.69 6.42
N ARG A 337 -7.48 -20.64 5.11
CA ARG A 337 -7.85 -19.51 4.24
C ARG A 337 -9.37 -19.35 4.13
N VAL A 338 -10.12 -20.45 4.11
CA VAL A 338 -11.59 -20.40 4.10
C VAL A 338 -12.12 -19.77 5.40
N ILE A 339 -11.54 -20.11 6.56
CA ILE A 339 -11.88 -19.49 7.84
C ILE A 339 -11.57 -17.98 7.81
N GLU A 340 -10.38 -17.60 7.33
CA GLU A 340 -9.97 -16.20 7.29
C GLU A 340 -10.78 -15.39 6.26
N TRP A 341 -11.22 -16.00 5.16
CA TRP A 341 -12.16 -15.39 4.22
C TRP A 341 -13.53 -15.16 4.86
N LYS A 342 -14.05 -16.13 5.62
CA LYS A 342 -15.30 -15.95 6.39
C LYS A 342 -15.17 -14.83 7.42
N LEU A 343 -13.99 -14.69 8.04
CA LEU A 343 -13.70 -13.57 8.94
C LEU A 343 -13.73 -12.23 8.18
N PHE A 344 -13.06 -12.14 7.03
CA PHE A 344 -13.10 -10.96 6.16
C PHE A 344 -14.54 -10.57 5.78
N CYS A 345 -15.36 -11.52 5.32
CA CYS A 345 -16.78 -11.33 5.03
C CYS A 345 -17.59 -10.90 6.26
N THR A 346 -17.28 -11.46 7.44
CA THR A 346 -17.97 -11.10 8.68
C THR A 346 -17.65 -9.67 9.11
N VAL A 347 -16.41 -9.21 8.95
CA VAL A 347 -16.03 -7.81 9.21
C VAL A 347 -16.81 -6.87 8.27
N LEU A 348 -16.92 -7.19 6.98
CA LEU A 348 -17.75 -6.42 6.04
C LEU A 348 -19.20 -6.34 6.49
N ARG A 349 -19.83 -7.48 6.80
CA ARG A 349 -21.22 -7.57 7.27
C ARG A 349 -21.47 -6.74 8.53
N LEU A 350 -20.61 -6.85 9.54
CA LEU A 350 -20.74 -6.06 10.77
C LEU A 350 -20.61 -4.57 10.48
N SER A 351 -19.68 -4.19 9.61
CA SER A 351 -19.44 -2.81 9.22
C SER A 351 -20.62 -2.20 8.46
N GLN A 352 -21.26 -2.96 7.56
CA GLN A 352 -22.50 -2.54 6.89
C GLN A 352 -23.63 -2.28 7.88
N ASN A 353 -23.84 -3.21 8.82
CA ASN A 353 -24.91 -3.12 9.81
C ASN A 353 -24.79 -1.90 10.74
N GLN A 354 -23.58 -1.41 10.96
CA GLN A 354 -23.29 -0.34 11.91
C GLN A 354 -22.77 0.93 11.24
N TRP A 355 -22.77 0.96 9.91
CA TRP A 355 -22.32 2.10 9.16
C TRP A 355 -23.15 3.32 9.53
N ASN A 356 -22.48 4.36 10.02
CA ASN A 356 -23.11 5.61 10.37
C ASN A 356 -22.47 6.74 9.58
N SER A 357 -23.18 7.24 8.57
CA SER A 357 -22.73 8.34 7.72
C SER A 357 -22.84 9.72 8.39
N LYS A 358 -23.45 9.83 9.57
CA LYS A 358 -23.63 11.12 10.25
C LYS A 358 -22.36 11.53 11.00
N PRO A 359 -21.68 12.63 10.63
CA PRO A 359 -20.69 13.24 11.50
C PRO A 359 -21.36 13.65 12.81
N LEU A 360 -20.69 13.43 13.94
CA LEU A 360 -21.09 14.03 15.21
C LEU A 360 -21.14 15.56 15.01
N SER A 361 -22.17 16.22 15.56
CA SER A 361 -22.49 17.64 15.36
C SER A 361 -21.29 18.57 15.59
N PRO A 362 -21.17 19.70 14.85
CA PRO A 362 -20.19 20.74 15.16
C PRO A 362 -20.47 21.36 16.56
N PRO A 363 -19.45 21.80 17.32
CA PRO A 363 -18.14 22.29 16.87
C PRO A 363 -16.98 21.28 16.95
N VAL A 364 -17.22 20.02 17.36
CA VAL A 364 -16.13 19.04 17.53
C VAL A 364 -15.91 18.26 16.24
N GLN A 365 -15.35 18.91 15.22
CA GLN A 365 -14.60 18.19 14.18
C GLN A 365 -13.37 17.58 14.86
N ARG A 366 -13.43 16.34 15.39
CA ARG A 366 -12.16 15.67 15.74
C ARG A 366 -12.11 14.15 15.82
N ILE A 367 -13.21 13.40 15.74
CA ILE A 367 -13.11 11.93 15.60
C ILE A 367 -14.17 11.41 14.62
N ARG A 368 -13.74 11.04 13.42
CA ARG A 368 -14.56 10.23 12.51
C ARG A 368 -14.42 8.77 12.94
N ASN A 369 -15.24 8.34 13.90
CA ASN A 369 -15.28 6.93 14.27
C ASN A 369 -16.18 6.15 13.31
N TYR A 370 -15.58 5.59 12.27
CA TYR A 370 -16.30 4.83 11.24
C TYR A 370 -16.62 3.39 11.65
N PHE A 371 -16.01 2.85 12.72
CA PHE A 371 -16.54 1.66 13.39
C PHE A 371 -17.83 1.96 14.19
N GLY A 372 -18.24 3.24 14.24
CA GLY A 372 -19.50 3.68 14.81
C GLY A 372 -19.59 3.36 16.31
N LYS A 373 -20.52 2.47 16.67
CA LYS A 373 -20.70 1.97 18.05
C LYS A 373 -20.09 0.58 18.26
N ASN A 374 -19.47 -0.02 17.24
CA ASN A 374 -18.93 -1.36 17.34
C ASN A 374 -17.59 -1.38 18.09
N ARG A 375 -17.67 -1.65 19.38
CA ARG A 375 -16.48 -1.82 20.23
C ARG A 375 -15.67 -3.06 19.85
N THR A 376 -16.33 -4.08 19.33
CA THR A 376 -15.70 -5.33 18.89
C THR A 376 -14.79 -5.07 17.69
N LEU A 377 -15.24 -4.37 16.64
CA LEU A 377 -14.37 -4.03 15.50
C LEU A 377 -13.23 -3.08 15.90
N ALA A 378 -13.49 -2.14 16.81
CA ALA A 378 -12.46 -1.27 17.35
C ALA A 378 -11.38 -2.05 18.13
N ALA A 379 -11.79 -3.00 18.97
CA ALA A 379 -10.89 -3.87 19.71
C ALA A 379 -10.13 -4.83 18.79
N LEU A 380 -10.77 -5.32 17.72
CA LEU A 380 -10.11 -6.11 16.70
C LEU A 380 -9.03 -5.31 15.98
N TRP A 381 -9.32 -4.06 15.59
CA TRP A 381 -8.32 -3.17 14.97
C TRP A 381 -7.15 -2.84 15.92
N ALA A 382 -7.41 -2.57 17.20
CA ALA A 382 -6.35 -2.38 18.21
C ALA A 382 -5.48 -3.65 18.37
N SER A 383 -6.12 -4.83 18.33
CA SER A 383 -5.43 -6.12 18.43
C SER A 383 -4.56 -6.40 17.20
N VAL A 384 -5.05 -6.09 16.00
CA VAL A 384 -4.29 -6.22 14.75
C VAL A 384 -3.07 -5.29 14.75
N GLN A 385 -3.24 -4.02 15.15
CA GLN A 385 -2.10 -3.10 15.30
C GLN A 385 -1.07 -3.65 16.30
N THR A 386 -1.52 -4.16 17.44
CA THR A 386 -0.62 -4.73 18.46
C THR A 386 0.14 -5.94 17.92
N GLU A 387 -0.52 -6.83 17.19
CA GLU A 387 0.10 -7.97 16.52
C GLU A 387 1.17 -7.52 15.52
N LEU A 388 0.86 -6.53 14.67
CA LEU A 388 1.80 -5.88 13.75
C LEU A 388 2.98 -5.20 14.45
N LEU A 389 2.84 -4.79 15.71
CA LEU A 389 3.90 -4.10 16.46
C LEU A 389 4.75 -5.01 17.34
N THR A 390 4.31 -6.26 17.59
CA THR A 390 4.94 -7.12 18.59
C THR A 390 5.40 -8.47 18.07
N TYR A 391 5.00 -8.83 16.85
CA TYR A 391 5.31 -10.15 16.31
C TYR A 391 5.91 -10.10 14.89
N ARG A 392 7.06 -10.76 14.71
CA ARG A 392 7.59 -11.14 13.40
C ARG A 392 7.95 -12.62 13.42
N ARG A 393 7.85 -13.26 12.25
CA ARG A 393 8.40 -14.60 12.05
C ARG A 393 9.93 -14.54 12.10
N LEU A 394 10.55 -15.27 13.02
CA LEU A 394 12.00 -15.22 13.20
C LEU A 394 12.70 -16.33 12.41
N ALA A 395 12.22 -17.57 12.51
CA ALA A 395 12.82 -18.71 11.83
C ALA A 395 11.89 -19.37 10.80
N GLU A 396 12.48 -20.18 9.92
CA GLU A 396 11.70 -21.12 9.14
C GLU A 396 11.00 -22.12 10.08
N GLY A 397 9.75 -22.47 9.78
CA GLY A 397 8.88 -23.27 10.66
C GLY A 397 8.09 -22.47 11.72
N ASP A 398 8.51 -21.25 12.10
CA ASP A 398 7.71 -20.41 12.99
C ASP A 398 6.39 -19.99 12.31
N SER A 399 5.34 -19.87 13.12
CA SER A 399 4.05 -19.34 12.67
C SER A 399 4.19 -17.89 12.20
N TRP A 400 3.40 -17.52 11.20
CA TRP A 400 3.36 -16.15 10.71
C TRP A 400 2.54 -15.22 11.57
N ILE A 401 1.62 -15.76 12.37
CA ILE A 401 0.79 -15.04 13.34
C ILE A 401 1.15 -15.55 14.74
N SER A 402 1.22 -14.65 15.71
CA SER A 402 1.58 -14.97 17.09
C SER A 402 0.54 -15.88 17.74
N PRO A 403 0.93 -16.66 18.77
CA PRO A 403 -0.03 -17.44 19.55
C PRO A 403 -1.03 -16.59 20.33
N ASN A 404 -0.91 -15.25 20.30
CA ASN A 404 -1.84 -14.35 20.96
C ASN A 404 -3.02 -13.95 20.05
N PHE A 405 -2.95 -14.26 18.76
CA PHE A 405 -3.95 -13.91 17.76
C PHE A 405 -4.38 -15.16 16.96
N ASP A 406 -5.63 -15.58 17.13
CA ASP A 406 -6.19 -16.75 16.42
C ASP A 406 -7.42 -16.37 15.60
N MET A 407 -7.31 -16.46 14.28
CA MET A 407 -8.35 -16.00 13.34
C MET A 407 -9.65 -16.81 13.46
N ALA A 408 -9.58 -18.10 13.80
CA ALA A 408 -10.75 -18.94 14.00
C ALA A 408 -11.53 -18.54 15.25
N SER A 409 -10.84 -18.27 16.36
CA SER A 409 -11.43 -17.76 17.60
C SER A 409 -12.04 -16.38 17.41
N VAL A 410 -11.37 -15.50 16.65
CA VAL A 410 -11.93 -14.19 16.29
C VAL A 410 -13.22 -14.36 15.49
N LEU A 411 -13.23 -15.20 14.45
CA LEU A 411 -14.43 -15.47 13.67
C LEU A 411 -15.59 -15.94 14.56
N ASN A 412 -15.34 -16.93 15.42
CA ASN A 412 -16.35 -17.46 16.32
C ASN A 412 -16.92 -16.39 17.26
N SER A 413 -16.07 -15.55 17.87
CA SER A 413 -16.52 -14.41 18.69
C SER A 413 -17.38 -13.42 17.89
N LEU A 414 -16.99 -13.10 16.65
CA LEU A 414 -17.76 -12.17 15.82
C LEU A 414 -19.12 -12.72 15.39
N GLU A 415 -19.23 -14.02 15.13
CA GLU A 415 -20.49 -14.67 14.71
C GLU A 415 -21.46 -14.87 15.87
N THR A 416 -20.94 -15.19 17.07
CA THR A 416 -21.74 -15.36 18.29
C THR A 416 -22.13 -14.03 18.93
N GLY A 417 -21.39 -12.95 18.65
CA GLY A 417 -21.55 -11.66 19.31
C GLY A 417 -20.92 -11.61 20.70
N ASP A 418 -20.11 -12.61 21.04
CA ASP A 418 -19.38 -12.69 22.30
C ASP A 418 -18.22 -11.68 22.35
N GLU A 419 -17.62 -11.53 23.54
CA GLU A 419 -16.36 -10.79 23.68
C GLU A 419 -15.26 -11.43 22.80
N LEU A 420 -14.37 -10.60 22.26
CA LEU A 420 -13.28 -11.07 21.40
C LEU A 420 -12.36 -12.03 22.16
N SER A 421 -12.41 -13.30 21.78
CA SER A 421 -11.58 -14.37 22.34
C SER A 421 -10.19 -14.36 21.70
N ILE A 422 -9.44 -13.29 21.95
CA ILE A 422 -8.03 -13.14 21.58
C ILE A 422 -7.22 -12.84 22.83
N SER A 423 -6.04 -13.46 22.96
CA SER A 423 -5.20 -13.32 24.16
C SER A 423 -4.84 -11.86 24.44
N LEU A 424 -4.66 -11.06 23.38
CA LEU A 424 -4.37 -9.63 23.50
C LEU A 424 -5.44 -8.88 24.31
N VAL A 425 -6.71 -9.24 24.13
CA VAL A 425 -7.86 -8.68 24.84
C VAL A 425 -8.06 -9.36 26.19
N SER A 426 -8.22 -10.69 26.19
CA SER A 426 -8.61 -11.46 27.38
C SER A 426 -7.57 -11.47 28.49
N LYS A 427 -6.29 -11.27 28.15
CA LYS A 427 -5.18 -11.13 29.11
C LYS A 427 -4.76 -9.68 29.35
N SER A 428 -5.54 -8.72 28.85
CA SER A 428 -5.29 -7.27 28.99
C SER A 428 -3.87 -6.86 28.61
N MET A 429 -3.39 -7.35 27.45
CA MET A 429 -2.02 -7.12 26.98
C MET A 429 -1.86 -5.78 26.25
N MET A 430 -2.97 -5.11 25.94
CA MET A 430 -3.01 -3.81 25.27
C MET A 430 -3.26 -2.67 26.27
N LYS A 431 -2.70 -1.50 25.98
CA LYS A 431 -3.08 -0.23 26.62
C LYS A 431 -4.50 0.17 26.22
N THR A 432 -5.01 1.21 26.88
CA THR A 432 -6.36 1.73 26.60
C THR A 432 -6.43 2.35 25.20
N PHE A 433 -7.49 2.00 24.46
CA PHE A 433 -7.77 2.51 23.13
C PHE A 433 -9.19 3.09 23.03
N CYS A 434 -9.39 4.02 22.10
CA CYS A 434 -10.67 4.65 21.80
C CYS A 434 -11.64 3.68 21.10
N ARG A 435 -12.88 4.12 20.91
CA ARG A 435 -13.88 3.41 20.08
C ARG A 435 -13.53 3.35 18.58
N CYS A 436 -12.50 4.07 18.17
CA CYS A 436 -11.89 4.00 16.84
C CYS A 436 -10.76 2.95 16.74
N GLY A 437 -10.39 2.28 17.84
CA GLY A 437 -9.28 1.32 17.87
C GLY A 437 -7.89 1.97 17.89
N VAL A 438 -7.81 3.29 18.06
CA VAL A 438 -6.57 4.06 18.24
C VAL A 438 -6.22 4.12 19.74
N PHE A 439 -4.95 3.94 20.08
CA PHE A 439 -4.46 4.00 21.46
C PHE A 439 -4.48 5.44 21.99
N LEU A 440 -4.98 5.64 23.23
CA LEU A 440 -5.22 6.99 23.77
C LEU A 440 -3.93 7.80 24.00
N ASP A 441 -2.84 7.12 24.35
CA ASP A 441 -1.56 7.74 24.66
C ASP A 441 -0.57 7.67 23.47
N ALA A 442 -1.04 7.35 22.26
CA ALA A 442 -0.18 7.31 21.08
C ALA A 442 0.15 8.73 20.62
N LEU A 443 1.43 9.05 20.45
CA LEU A 443 1.88 10.33 19.89
C LEU A 443 1.43 10.48 18.43
N ASP A 444 1.42 9.36 17.71
CA ASP A 444 0.98 9.29 16.33
C ASP A 444 -0.07 8.17 16.17
N PRO A 445 -1.34 8.52 15.92
CA PRO A 445 -2.41 7.53 15.79
C PRO A 445 -2.33 6.70 14.50
N VAL A 446 -1.45 7.04 13.55
CA VAL A 446 -1.19 6.27 12.32
C VAL A 446 -0.01 5.34 12.49
N CYS A 447 1.05 5.78 13.17
CA CYS A 447 2.29 5.04 13.36
C CYS A 447 2.55 4.74 14.84
N VAL A 448 1.58 4.04 15.47
CA VAL A 448 1.64 3.67 16.88
C VAL A 448 2.88 2.83 17.16
N ARG A 449 3.55 3.08 18.28
CA ARG A 449 4.74 2.34 18.72
C ARG A 449 4.35 1.18 19.64
N ALA A 450 5.22 0.17 19.73
CA ALA A 450 4.97 -1.00 20.57
C ALA A 450 4.73 -0.60 22.05
N GLU A 451 5.50 0.36 22.57
CA GLU A 451 5.33 0.88 23.93
C GLU A 451 4.03 1.68 24.15
N GLU A 452 3.39 2.16 23.09
CA GLU A 452 2.11 2.87 23.12
C GLU A 452 0.92 1.91 23.00
N ALA A 453 1.12 0.76 22.34
CA ALA A 453 0.10 -0.27 22.20
C ALA A 453 0.09 -1.26 23.37
N CYS A 454 1.24 -1.59 23.96
CA CYS A 454 1.37 -2.71 24.90
C CYS A 454 1.26 -2.27 26.36
N SER A 455 0.46 -2.99 27.16
CA SER A 455 0.35 -2.75 28.62
C SER A 455 1.57 -3.23 29.40
N ARG A 456 2.30 -4.19 28.82
CA ARG A 456 3.56 -4.76 29.31
C ARG A 456 4.34 -5.29 28.13
N TYR A 457 5.60 -5.63 28.35
CA TYR A 457 6.46 -6.15 27.30
C TYR A 457 6.21 -7.64 26.99
N PHE A 458 6.01 -7.97 25.70
CA PHE A 458 5.84 -9.34 25.18
C PHE A 458 6.22 -9.48 23.69
N SER A 459 6.94 -8.49 23.17
CA SER A 459 7.39 -8.45 21.78
C SER A 459 8.43 -9.55 21.49
N ASN A 460 8.59 -9.94 20.23
CA ASN A 460 9.68 -10.80 19.76
C ASN A 460 10.62 -10.09 18.75
N LEU A 461 10.61 -8.75 18.75
CA LEU A 461 11.35 -7.90 17.81
C LEU A 461 12.77 -7.53 18.29
N GLU A 462 13.23 -8.14 19.38
CA GLU A 462 14.52 -7.83 20.02
C GLU A 462 15.73 -8.41 19.31
N ASP A 463 15.54 -9.06 18.17
CA ASP A 463 16.66 -9.45 17.34
C ASP A 463 17.28 -8.21 16.68
N TYR A 464 18.08 -7.47 17.45
CA TYR A 464 18.76 -6.24 17.02
C TYR A 464 19.63 -6.45 15.79
N SER A 465 20.04 -7.69 15.49
CA SER A 465 20.79 -8.01 14.28
C SER A 465 19.92 -8.02 13.01
N ARG A 466 18.60 -8.05 13.17
CA ARG A 466 17.60 -8.14 12.10
C ARG A 466 16.55 -7.03 12.13
N SER A 467 16.58 -6.19 13.16
CA SER A 467 15.65 -5.09 13.34
C SER A 467 16.28 -3.78 12.87
N THR A 468 15.57 -3.07 12.00
CA THR A 468 15.87 -1.68 11.64
C THR A 468 14.94 -0.76 12.42
N PHE A 469 15.50 0.21 13.13
CA PHE A 469 14.73 1.19 13.88
C PHE A 469 14.62 2.47 13.06
N LEU A 470 13.39 2.94 12.89
CA LEU A 470 13.07 4.13 12.12
C LEU A 470 12.82 5.30 13.06
N SER A 471 13.26 6.49 12.65
CA SER A 471 12.84 7.72 13.31
C SER A 471 11.33 7.88 13.17
N THR A 472 10.68 8.26 14.27
CA THR A 472 9.28 8.68 14.24
C THR A 472 9.16 9.94 13.37
N PRO A 473 8.18 10.02 12.46
CA PRO A 473 7.94 11.24 11.69
C PRO A 473 7.73 12.44 12.63
N LEU A 474 8.56 13.48 12.50
CA LEU A 474 8.46 14.68 13.33
C LEU A 474 7.26 15.54 12.88
N GLY A 475 6.62 16.25 13.80
CA GLY A 475 5.62 17.28 13.46
C GLY A 475 4.17 16.81 13.24
N ARG A 476 3.88 15.50 13.32
CA ARG A 476 2.48 15.03 13.31
C ARG A 476 1.70 15.45 14.57
N GLU A 477 2.38 15.64 15.70
CA GLU A 477 1.77 15.94 17.02
C GLU A 477 0.89 17.20 17.02
N GLU A 478 1.22 18.23 16.23
CA GLU A 478 0.50 19.53 16.24
C GLU A 478 -0.87 19.48 15.53
N PHE A 479 -1.11 18.44 14.72
CA PHE A 479 -2.38 18.28 13.98
C PHE A 479 -3.36 17.34 14.68
N TRP A 480 -2.94 16.68 15.76
CA TRP A 480 -3.75 15.77 16.57
C TRP A 480 -4.11 16.46 17.88
N ASP A 481 -5.41 16.68 18.10
CA ASP A 481 -5.89 17.09 19.41
C ASP A 481 -6.49 15.85 20.09
N PRO A 482 -5.75 15.20 21.00
CA PRO A 482 -6.25 14.03 21.72
C PRO A 482 -7.42 14.47 22.61
N VAL A 483 -8.58 13.83 22.43
CA VAL A 483 -9.76 14.00 23.31
C VAL A 483 -9.98 12.74 24.12
#